data_AF-A0A1Q8TPK3-F1
#
_entry.id   AF-A0A1Q8TPK3-F1
#
_cell.length_a   1.000
_cell.length_b   1.000
_cell.length_c   1.000
_cell.angle_alpha   90.00
_cell.angle_beta   90.00
_cell.angle_gamma   90.00
#
_symmetry.space_group_name_H-M   'P 1'
#
loop_
_entity.id
_entity.type
_entity.pdbx_description
1 polymer ?
#
loop_
_entity_poly.entity_id
_entity_poly.type
_entity_poly.pdbx_seq_one_letter_code
_entity_poly.pdbx_strand_id
1 'polypeptide(L)'
;MSNRNTFIVVADDDNRYKAIQRKLKELGTAMDMASDDLQRLQHRMRVNAQRTEGLAVDIANAELDRKFIEMTNQVAVALGGAAVEVRSLHETAQEVADMTAQTRRTHARLYEGLDTVRSSRKERTPKPGFFAR
;
A
#
# COMPACT_ATOMS: atom_id res chain seq x y z
N MET A 1 16.36 0.02 -30.06
CA MET A 1 16.97 -0.53 -28.82
C MET A 1 16.28 0.12 -27.63
N SER A 2 15.38 -0.60 -26.95
CA SER A 2 14.62 -0.07 -25.81
C SER A 2 15.01 -0.85 -24.56
N ASN A 3 15.72 -0.18 -23.65
CA ASN A 3 16.19 -0.74 -22.38
C ASN A 3 14.99 -0.86 -21.43
N ARG A 4 14.40 -2.06 -21.34
CA ARG A 4 13.54 -2.41 -20.21
C ARG A 4 14.44 -2.69 -19.02
N ASN A 5 14.58 -1.71 -18.14
CA ASN A 5 15.14 -1.92 -16.82
C ASN A 5 14.13 -2.73 -16.00
N THR A 6 14.14 -4.05 -16.18
CA THR A 6 13.47 -4.98 -15.28
C THR A 6 14.11 -4.82 -13.91
N PHE A 7 13.41 -4.13 -13.01
CA PHE A 7 13.67 -4.25 -11.59
C PHE A 7 13.37 -5.70 -11.21
N ILE A 8 14.40 -6.55 -11.25
CA ILE A 8 14.34 -7.86 -10.61
C ILE A 8 14.29 -7.55 -9.12
N VAL A 9 13.09 -7.49 -8.57
CA VAL A 9 12.90 -7.68 -7.13
C VAL A 9 13.33 -9.11 -6.90
N VAL A 10 14.60 -9.30 -6.50
CA VAL A 10 15.05 -10.57 -5.98
C VAL A 10 14.21 -10.78 -4.73
N ALA A 11 13.14 -11.57 -4.86
CA ALA A 11 12.45 -12.08 -3.69
C ALA A 11 13.53 -12.77 -2.88
N ASP A 12 13.89 -12.18 -1.74
CA ASP A 12 14.75 -12.82 -0.77
C ASP A 12 14.12 -14.18 -0.48
N ASP A 13 14.67 -15.26 -1.04
CA ASP A 13 14.07 -16.61 -1.01
C ASP A 13 14.17 -17.24 0.38
N ASP A 14 14.56 -16.45 1.38
CA ASP A 14 14.52 -16.81 2.78
C ASP A 14 13.06 -16.95 3.25
N ASN A 15 12.60 -18.20 3.20
CA ASN A 15 11.31 -18.66 3.69
C ASN A 15 11.40 -19.26 5.11
N ARG A 16 12.48 -18.99 5.85
CA ARG A 16 12.57 -19.38 7.26
C ARG A 16 11.50 -18.65 8.07
N TYR A 17 11.06 -19.29 9.16
CA TYR A 17 10.04 -18.74 10.06
C TYR A 17 10.28 -17.26 10.42
N LYS A 18 11.49 -16.92 10.89
CA LYS A 18 11.83 -15.54 11.28
C LYS A 18 11.80 -14.56 10.11
N ALA A 19 12.17 -15.00 8.91
CA ALA A 19 12.13 -14.18 7.71
C ALA A 19 10.69 -13.88 7.29
N ILE A 20 9.81 -14.90 7.30
CA ILE A 20 8.38 -14.70 7.00
C ILE A 20 7.71 -13.79 8.04
N GLN A 21 7.98 -14.01 9.34
CA GLN A 21 7.47 -13.14 10.41
C GLN A 21 7.90 -11.68 10.24
N ARG A 22 9.15 -11.46 9.85
CA ARG A 22 9.69 -10.13 9.55
C ARG A 22 8.99 -9.51 8.33
N LYS A 23 8.92 -10.23 7.21
CA LYS A 23 8.27 -9.77 5.97
C LYS A 23 6.80 -9.39 6.21
N LEU A 24 6.05 -10.21 6.96
CA LEU A 24 4.66 -9.90 7.30
C LEU A 24 4.57 -8.67 8.21
N LYS A 25 5.49 -8.50 9.17
CA LYS A 25 5.52 -7.28 10.00
C LYS A 25 5.80 -6.04 9.17
N GLU A 26 6.78 -6.11 8.26
CA GLU A 26 7.16 -5.02 7.36
C GLU A 26 6.01 -4.67 6.42
N LEU A 27 5.35 -5.67 5.82
CA LEU A 27 4.19 -5.47 4.96
C LEU A 27 3.05 -4.78 5.72
N GLY A 28 2.69 -5.25 6.91
CA GLY A 28 1.63 -4.63 7.72
C GLY A 28 1.95 -3.17 8.04
N THR A 29 3.19 -2.89 8.46
CA THR A 29 3.65 -1.52 8.76
C THR A 29 3.58 -0.61 7.53
N ALA A 30 3.99 -1.13 6.36
CA ALA A 30 3.95 -0.37 5.11
C ALA A 30 2.50 -0.06 4.69
N MET A 31 1.57 -1.00 4.90
CA MET A 31 0.15 -0.79 4.60
C MET A 31 -0.50 0.20 5.57
N ASP A 32 -0.16 0.17 6.85
CA ASP A 32 -0.61 1.18 7.84
C ASP A 32 -0.13 2.59 7.43
N MET A 33 1.15 2.73 7.08
CA MET A 33 1.71 4.01 6.62
C MET A 33 1.04 4.50 5.32
N ALA A 34 0.84 3.59 4.36
CA ALA A 34 0.15 3.91 3.12
C ALA A 34 -1.30 4.35 3.39
N SER A 35 -1.99 3.70 4.32
CA SER A 35 -3.34 4.07 4.74
C SER A 35 -3.39 5.51 5.24
N ASP A 36 -2.47 5.90 6.14
CA ASP A 36 -2.38 7.27 6.65
C ASP A 36 -2.10 8.30 5.54
N ASP A 37 -1.19 7.98 4.62
CA ASP A 37 -0.87 8.85 3.48
C ASP A 37 -2.06 9.04 2.53
N LEU A 38 -2.80 7.96 2.26
CA LEU A 38 -3.98 7.99 1.42
C LEU A 38 -5.12 8.80 2.07
N GLN A 39 -5.29 8.69 3.39
CA GLN A 39 -6.25 9.52 4.12
C GLN A 39 -5.91 11.01 4.02
N ARG A 40 -4.63 11.36 4.19
CA ARG A 40 -4.15 12.75 4.01
C ARG A 40 -4.37 13.22 2.58
N LEU A 41 -4.07 12.40 1.58
CA LEU A 41 -4.25 12.73 0.17
C LEU A 41 -5.73 12.97 -0.17
N GLN A 42 -6.61 12.08 0.28
CA GLN A 42 -8.06 12.19 0.11
C GLN A 42 -8.57 13.52 0.67
N HIS A 43 -8.17 13.86 1.90
CA HIS A 43 -8.59 15.10 2.55
C HIS A 43 -8.15 16.33 1.73
N ARG A 44 -6.89 16.34 1.27
CA ARG A 44 -6.36 17.44 0.45
C ARG A 44 -7.07 17.57 -0.90
N MET A 45 -7.40 16.46 -1.55
CA MET A 45 -8.16 16.47 -2.80
C MET A 45 -9.55 17.09 -2.61
N ARG A 46 -10.27 16.72 -1.53
CA ARG A 46 -11.58 17.32 -1.22
C ARG A 46 -11.50 18.81 -0.95
N VAL A 47 -10.52 19.23 -0.15
CA VAL A 47 -10.29 20.66 0.15
C VAL A 47 -9.97 21.43 -1.14
N ASN A 48 -9.14 20.87 -2.02
CA ASN A 48 -8.80 21.51 -3.29
C ASN A 48 -10.00 21.55 -4.24
N ALA A 49 -10.83 20.50 -4.29
CA ALA A 49 -12.07 20.51 -5.07
C ALA A 49 -13.00 21.65 -4.65
N GLN A 50 -13.25 21.79 -3.34
CA GLN A 50 -14.07 22.88 -2.78
C GLN A 50 -13.49 24.27 -3.08
N ARG A 51 -12.17 24.44 -2.93
CA ARG A 51 -11.50 25.71 -3.27
C ARG A 51 -11.62 26.04 -4.75
N THR A 52 -11.53 25.03 -5.61
CA THR A 52 -11.62 25.19 -7.05
C THR A 52 -13.04 25.56 -7.47
N GLU A 53 -14.05 24.94 -6.87
CA GLU A 53 -15.46 25.32 -7.05
C GLU A 53 -15.72 26.78 -6.62
N GLY A 54 -15.21 27.19 -5.46
CA GLY A 54 -15.28 28.59 -5.01
C GLY A 54 -14.61 29.55 -6.00
N LEU A 55 -13.45 29.19 -6.54
CA LEU A 55 -12.76 29.99 -7.54
C LEU A 55 -13.57 30.13 -8.84
N ALA A 56 -14.31 29.09 -9.25
CA ALA A 56 -15.18 29.19 -10.42
C ALA A 56 -16.32 30.21 -10.20
N VAL A 57 -16.84 30.30 -8.98
CA VAL A 57 -17.82 31.32 -8.58
C VAL A 57 -17.19 32.71 -8.61
N ASP A 58 -15.98 32.88 -8.08
CA ASP A 58 -15.28 34.16 -8.10
C ASP A 58 -14.98 34.64 -9.53
N ILE A 59 -14.57 33.72 -10.42
CA ILE A 59 -14.37 34.00 -11.86
C ILE A 59 -15.68 34.43 -12.52
N ALA A 60 -16.79 33.77 -12.19
CA ALA A 60 -18.10 34.13 -12.71
C ALA A 60 -18.53 35.53 -12.27
N ASN A 61 -18.31 35.87 -11.00
CA ASN A 61 -18.62 37.19 -10.44
C ASN A 61 -17.72 38.30 -11.00
N ALA A 62 -16.51 37.95 -11.44
CA ALA A 62 -15.58 38.87 -12.09
C ALA A 62 -15.86 39.08 -13.59
N GLU A 63 -16.94 38.49 -14.13
CA GLU A 63 -17.35 38.57 -15.55
C GLU A 63 -16.24 38.16 -16.53
N LEU A 64 -15.35 37.25 -16.10
CA LEU A 64 -14.32 36.68 -16.95
C LEU A 64 -14.91 35.71 -17.98
N ASP A 65 -14.11 35.36 -19.00
CA ASP A 65 -14.52 34.42 -20.05
C ASP A 65 -15.03 33.11 -19.45
N ARG A 66 -16.23 32.71 -19.89
CA ARG A 66 -16.92 31.47 -19.51
C ARG A 66 -16.03 30.23 -19.61
N LYS A 67 -15.08 30.20 -20.54
CA LYS A 67 -14.12 29.10 -20.67
C LYS A 67 -13.34 28.84 -19.37
N PHE A 68 -12.98 29.88 -18.63
CA PHE A 68 -12.25 29.72 -17.37
C PHE A 68 -13.14 29.10 -16.29
N ILE A 69 -14.42 29.50 -16.22
CA ILE A 69 -15.41 28.89 -15.31
C ILE A 69 -15.55 27.39 -15.59
N GLU A 70 -15.71 27.02 -16.86
CA GLU A 70 -15.88 25.62 -17.28
C GLU A 70 -14.65 24.78 -16.96
N MET A 71 -13.44 25.27 -17.29
CA MET A 71 -12.19 24.57 -16.98
C MET A 71 -11.99 24.40 -15.48
N THR A 72 -12.27 25.44 -14.68
CA THR A 72 -12.14 25.38 -13.22
C THR A 72 -13.14 24.38 -12.61
N ASN A 73 -14.39 24.37 -13.06
CA ASN A 73 -15.38 23.38 -12.64
C ASN A 73 -14.97 21.94 -12.99
N GLN A 74 -14.38 21.70 -14.16
CA GLN A 74 -13.87 20.37 -14.54
C GLN A 74 -12.77 19.89 -13.58
N VAL A 75 -11.88 20.78 -13.15
CA VAL A 75 -10.83 20.45 -12.16
C VAL A 75 -11.44 20.10 -10.81
N ALA A 76 -12.45 20.85 -10.35
CA ALA A 76 -13.16 20.55 -9.10
C ALA A 76 -13.80 19.15 -9.14
N VAL A 77 -14.49 18.82 -10.24
CA VAL A 77 -15.11 17.51 -10.46
C VAL A 77 -14.05 16.40 -10.48
N ALA A 78 -12.95 16.60 -11.21
CA ALA A 78 -11.88 15.61 -11.29
C ALA A 78 -11.23 15.33 -9.93
N LEU A 79 -10.98 16.37 -9.13
CA LEU A 79 -10.47 16.23 -7.76
C LEU A 79 -11.46 15.53 -6.83
N GLY A 80 -12.76 15.84 -6.96
CA GLY A 80 -13.82 15.15 -6.22
C GLY A 80 -13.88 13.66 -6.55
N GLY A 81 -13.82 13.30 -7.85
CA GLY A 81 -13.78 11.92 -8.31
C GLY A 81 -12.53 11.18 -7.85
N ALA A 82 -11.35 11.78 -7.99
CA ALA A 82 -10.09 11.19 -7.51
C ALA A 82 -10.10 10.93 -6.00
N ALA A 83 -10.72 11.80 -5.20
CA ALA A 83 -10.85 11.59 -3.76
C ALA A 83 -11.71 10.36 -3.40
N VAL A 84 -12.64 9.95 -4.26
CA VAL A 84 -13.42 8.71 -4.08
C VAL A 84 -12.54 7.49 -4.31
N GLU A 85 -11.74 7.49 -5.37
CA GLU A 85 -10.81 6.39 -5.66
C GLU A 85 -9.73 6.23 -4.58
N VAL A 86 -9.16 7.34 -4.10
CA VAL A 86 -8.18 7.33 -3.01
C VAL A 86 -8.80 6.76 -1.72
N ARG A 87 -10.10 7.00 -1.47
CA ARG A 87 -10.81 6.39 -0.34
C ARG A 87 -10.85 4.86 -0.46
N SER A 88 -11.17 4.34 -1.64
CA SER A 88 -11.20 2.90 -1.91
C SER A 88 -9.83 2.26 -1.68
N LEU A 89 -8.76 2.94 -2.13
CA LEU A 89 -7.40 2.48 -1.91
C LEU A 89 -7.00 2.51 -0.42
N HIS A 90 -7.43 3.53 0.33
CA HIS A 90 -7.23 3.62 1.77
C HIS A 90 -7.88 2.44 2.51
N GLU A 91 -9.13 2.12 2.18
CA GLU A 91 -9.87 0.99 2.76
C GLU A 91 -9.17 -0.34 2.44
N THR A 92 -8.74 -0.52 1.18
CA THR A 92 -7.98 -1.70 0.76
C THR A 92 -6.66 -1.83 1.52
N ALA A 93 -5.93 -0.74 1.74
CA ALA A 93 -4.68 -0.76 2.50
C ALA A 93 -4.91 -1.21 3.95
N GLN A 94 -5.99 -0.74 4.59
CA GLN A 94 -6.37 -1.17 5.95
C GLN A 94 -6.71 -2.66 5.99
N GLU A 95 -7.51 -3.14 5.05
CA GLU A 95 -7.87 -4.57 4.96
C GLU A 95 -6.63 -5.46 4.80
N VAL A 96 -5.66 -5.04 3.97
CA VAL A 96 -4.41 -5.79 3.78
C VAL A 96 -3.55 -5.74 5.05
N ALA A 97 -3.49 -4.62 5.76
CA ALA A 97 -2.77 -4.52 7.03
C ALA A 97 -3.35 -5.50 8.07
N ASP A 98 -4.67 -5.53 8.22
CA ASP A 98 -5.38 -6.42 9.14
C ASP A 98 -5.18 -7.90 8.77
N MET A 99 -5.35 -8.24 7.49
CA MET A 99 -5.12 -9.60 6.99
C MET A 99 -3.67 -10.04 7.19
N THR A 100 -2.71 -9.12 7.02
CA THR A 100 -1.29 -9.39 7.26
C THR A 100 -1.01 -9.64 8.74
N ALA A 101 -1.62 -8.84 9.64
CA ALA A 101 -1.51 -9.04 11.08
C ALA A 101 -2.09 -10.38 11.51
N GLN A 102 -3.26 -10.76 10.98
CA GLN A 102 -3.88 -12.06 11.23
C GLN A 102 -3.00 -13.21 10.71
N THR A 103 -2.51 -13.11 9.48
CA THR A 103 -1.63 -14.10 8.84
C THR A 103 -0.37 -14.29 9.66
N ARG A 104 0.25 -13.21 10.15
CA ARG A 104 1.42 -13.26 11.03
C ARG A 104 1.15 -14.03 12.31
N ARG A 105 0.01 -13.78 12.98
CA ARG A 105 -0.41 -14.49 14.20
C ARG A 105 -0.65 -15.97 13.93
N THR A 106 -1.37 -16.31 12.85
CA THR A 106 -1.63 -17.69 12.45
C THR A 106 -0.33 -18.43 12.13
N HIS A 107 0.57 -17.81 11.37
CA HIS A 107 1.88 -18.37 11.07
C HIS A 107 2.71 -18.58 12.35
N ALA A 108 2.66 -17.66 13.30
CA ALA A 108 3.33 -17.83 14.60
C ALA A 108 2.79 -19.07 15.32
N ARG A 109 1.46 -19.18 15.46
CA ARG A 109 0.79 -20.30 16.13
C ARG A 109 1.15 -21.67 15.52
N LEU A 110 1.27 -21.75 14.20
CA LEU A 110 1.56 -23.02 13.52
C LEU A 110 3.04 -23.41 13.54
N TYR A 111 3.95 -22.44 13.42
CA TYR A 111 5.35 -22.72 13.08
C TYR A 111 6.38 -22.30 14.13
N GLU A 112 5.99 -21.56 15.18
CA GLU A 112 6.93 -21.11 16.22
C GLU A 112 7.58 -22.27 16.97
N GLY A 113 6.80 -23.29 17.34
CA GLY A 113 7.33 -24.48 17.99
C GLY A 113 8.31 -25.26 17.10
N LEU A 114 8.00 -25.37 15.81
CA LEU A 114 8.87 -26.03 14.83
C LEU A 114 10.18 -25.26 14.62
N ASP A 115 10.13 -23.92 14.54
CA ASP A 115 11.33 -23.10 14.47
C ASP A 115 12.17 -23.18 15.74
N THR A 116 11.54 -23.27 16.91
CA THR A 116 12.23 -23.44 18.21
C THR A 116 13.02 -24.75 18.23
N VAL A 117 12.37 -25.87 17.89
CA VAL A 117 13.01 -27.19 17.81
C VAL A 117 14.14 -27.22 16.78
N ARG A 118 13.94 -26.57 15.63
CA ARG A 118 14.98 -26.49 14.59
C ARG A 118 16.17 -25.65 15.05
N SER A 119 15.91 -24.53 15.72
CA SER A 119 16.95 -23.58 16.16
C SER A 119 17.72 -24.07 17.39
N SER A 120 17.15 -24.95 18.21
CA SER A 120 17.80 -25.49 19.42
C SER A 120 18.64 -26.74 19.19
N ARG A 121 18.61 -27.35 17.99
CA ARG A 121 19.39 -28.56 17.68
C ARG A 121 20.85 -28.23 17.41
N LYS A 122 21.76 -28.99 18.02
CA LYS A 122 23.21 -28.98 17.70
C LYS A 122 23.53 -29.75 16.41
N GLU A 123 22.67 -30.69 16.03
CA GLU A 123 22.84 -31.56 14.86
C GLU A 123 22.41 -30.86 13.57
N ARG A 124 23.24 -30.95 12.52
CA ARG A 124 22.92 -30.39 11.20
C ARG A 124 21.83 -31.22 10.52
N THR A 125 20.68 -30.60 10.25
CA THR A 125 19.71 -31.17 9.30
C THR A 125 20.28 -31.18 7.88
N PRO A 126 20.06 -32.25 7.11
CA PRO A 126 20.47 -32.29 5.71
C PRO A 126 19.83 -31.15 4.91
N LYS A 127 20.61 -30.51 4.04
CA LYS A 127 20.11 -29.43 3.18
C LYS A 127 19.13 -30.00 2.13
N PRO A 128 18.18 -29.19 1.62
CA PRO A 128 17.38 -29.58 0.46
C PRO A 128 18.28 -30.11 -0.67
N GLY A 129 17.93 -31.26 -1.24
CA GLY A 129 18.76 -31.96 -2.24
C GLY A 129 19.73 -33.02 -1.69
N PHE A 130 19.87 -33.18 -0.37
CA PHE A 130 20.77 -34.20 0.21
C PHE A 130 20.45 -35.64 -0.23
N PHE A 131 19.18 -35.95 -0.49
CA PHE A 131 18.73 -37.27 -0.94
C PHE A 131 18.48 -37.37 -2.46
N ALA A 132 18.72 -36.30 -3.22
CA ALA A 132 18.65 -36.37 -4.68
C ALA A 132 19.91 -37.09 -5.18
N ARG A 133 19.75 -38.37 -5.55
CA ARG A 133 20.75 -39.15 -6.27
C ARG A 133 20.71 -38.83 -7.76
#